data_AF-A0A7V4K2W6-F1
#
_entry.id   AF-A0A7V4K2W6-F1
#
_cell.length_a   1.000
_cell.length_b   1.000
_cell.length_c   1.000
_cell.angle_alpha   90.00
_cell.angle_beta   90.00
_cell.angle_gamma   90.00
#
_symmetry.space_group_name_H-M   'P 1'
#
loop_
_entity.id
_entity.type
_entity.pdbx_description
1 polymer ?
#
loop_
_entity_poly.entity_id
_entity_poly.type
_entity_poly.pdbx_seq_one_letter_code
_entity_poly.pdbx_strand_id
1 'polypeptide(L)'
;MPCANILNVNKVLIGVKVFFALFLGATCKGEVISSTRLKVTEVVFFMPKLETSYPGLISQFGPANLRFLERVDIVVDKEGAVEGLMVVYTPSDGFRRRVFLKGIEGWMIKEARGGQFGWDVLIRVVTTDEIGSLEEGRR
;
A
#
# COMPACT_ATOMS: atom_id res chain seq x y z
N MET A 1 -7.29 -54.72 -37.05
CA MET A 1 -5.91 -54.27 -36.77
C MET A 1 -5.77 -52.82 -37.22
N PRO A 2 -4.98 -52.00 -36.51
CA PRO A 2 -5.21 -50.57 -36.22
C PRO A 2 -4.91 -49.65 -37.43
N CYS A 3 -5.41 -48.42 -37.49
CA CYS A 3 -4.69 -47.22 -37.03
C CYS A 3 -5.67 -46.03 -37.08
N ALA A 4 -5.99 -45.41 -35.95
CA ALA A 4 -5.24 -44.33 -35.29
C ALA A 4 -5.77 -42.95 -35.71
N ASN A 5 -6.57 -42.41 -34.79
CA ASN A 5 -7.01 -41.03 -34.63
C ASN A 5 -6.08 -39.97 -35.24
N ILE A 6 -6.53 -39.35 -36.33
CA ILE A 6 -6.08 -38.03 -36.76
C ILE A 6 -6.95 -37.01 -36.02
N LEU A 7 -6.73 -36.87 -34.70
CA LEU A 7 -7.36 -35.84 -33.89
C LEU A 7 -6.39 -34.67 -33.72
N ASN A 8 -6.51 -33.73 -34.66
CA ASN A 8 -6.56 -32.29 -34.39
C ASN A 8 -5.40 -31.66 -33.59
N VAL A 9 -4.19 -31.71 -34.16
CA VAL A 9 -3.00 -30.99 -33.66
C VAL A 9 -3.24 -29.46 -33.52
N ASN A 10 -4.13 -28.88 -34.34
CA ASN A 10 -4.44 -27.45 -34.30
C ASN A 10 -5.24 -27.01 -33.06
N LYS A 11 -6.04 -27.87 -32.44
CA LYS A 11 -6.80 -27.51 -31.22
C LYS A 11 -5.92 -27.48 -29.97
N VAL A 12 -4.90 -28.35 -29.91
CA VAL A 12 -3.94 -28.40 -28.79
C VAL A 12 -3.03 -27.16 -28.79
N LEU A 13 -2.59 -26.69 -29.96
CA LEU A 13 -1.75 -25.49 -30.06
C LEU A 13 -2.48 -24.21 -29.64
N ILE A 14 -3.79 -24.11 -29.91
CA ILE A 14 -4.62 -22.96 -29.51
C ILE A 14 -4.85 -22.98 -27.99
N GLY A 15 -5.10 -24.17 -27.40
CA GLY A 15 -5.22 -24.33 -25.96
C GLY A 15 -3.96 -23.90 -25.20
N VAL A 16 -2.78 -24.26 -25.70
CA VAL A 16 -1.49 -23.87 -25.09
C VAL A 16 -1.20 -22.38 -25.24
N LYS A 17 -1.51 -21.76 -26.39
CA LYS A 17 -1.33 -20.30 -26.59
C LYS A 17 -2.27 -19.46 -25.72
N VAL A 18 -3.52 -19.88 -25.54
CA VAL A 18 -4.49 -19.20 -24.67
C VAL A 18 -4.11 -19.39 -23.20
N PHE A 19 -3.62 -20.58 -22.82
CA PHE A 19 -3.13 -20.85 -21.46
C PHE A 19 -1.88 -20.03 -21.13
N PHE A 20 -0.94 -19.87 -22.06
CA PHE A 20 0.25 -19.02 -21.87
C PHE A 20 -0.09 -17.52 -21.83
N ALA A 21 -1.07 -17.07 -22.62
CA ALA A 21 -1.53 -15.68 -22.62
C ALA A 21 -2.25 -15.29 -21.31
N LEU A 22 -2.94 -16.23 -20.67
CA LEU A 22 -3.59 -16.03 -19.36
C LEU A 22 -2.59 -15.97 -18.19
N PHE A 23 -1.44 -16.66 -18.30
CA PHE A 23 -0.40 -16.63 -17.27
C PHE A 23 0.61 -15.48 -17.41
N LEU A 24 0.75 -14.88 -18.60
CA LEU A 24 1.70 -13.78 -18.86
C LEU A 24 1.12 -12.37 -18.67
N GLY A 25 -0.20 -12.22 -18.47
CA GLY A 25 -0.88 -10.93 -18.56
C GLY A 25 -1.04 -10.14 -17.26
N ALA A 26 -0.79 -10.74 -16.09
CA ALA A 26 -0.91 -10.04 -14.81
C ALA A 26 0.42 -9.38 -14.41
N THR A 27 0.98 -8.55 -15.29
CA THR A 27 2.00 -7.58 -14.85
C THR A 27 1.27 -6.49 -14.07
N CYS A 28 0.97 -6.81 -12.81
CA CYS A 28 0.50 -5.89 -11.81
C CYS A 28 1.60 -4.86 -11.55
N LYS A 29 1.53 -3.75 -12.29
CA LYS A 29 2.49 -2.66 -12.20
C LYS A 29 2.09 -1.82 -10.99
N GLY A 30 2.95 -1.76 -9.98
CA GLY A 30 2.78 -0.86 -8.86
C GLY A 30 2.50 0.56 -9.36
N GLU A 31 1.36 1.10 -8.94
CA GLU A 31 0.88 2.41 -9.35
C GLU A 31 0.57 3.29 -8.13
N VAL A 32 1.06 4.53 -8.20
CA VAL A 32 0.66 5.63 -7.31
C VAL A 32 -0.50 6.36 -7.99
N ILE A 33 -1.72 6.09 -7.53
CA ILE A 33 -2.96 6.64 -8.08
C ILE A 33 -3.06 8.14 -7.81
N SER A 34 -2.66 8.58 -6.61
CA SER A 34 -2.68 9.99 -6.23
C SER A 34 -1.57 10.28 -5.23
N SER A 35 -1.06 11.51 -5.25
CA SER A 35 -0.03 11.97 -4.35
C SER A 35 -0.18 13.47 -4.11
N THR A 36 -0.26 13.86 -2.84
CA THR A 36 -0.36 15.26 -2.42
C THR A 36 0.48 15.51 -1.17
N ARG A 37 1.06 16.69 -1.05
CA ARG A 37 1.67 17.15 0.20
C ARG A 37 0.66 18.04 0.91
N LEU A 38 0.28 17.65 2.11
CA LEU A 38 -0.63 18.43 2.95
C LEU A 38 0.12 18.95 4.16
N LYS A 39 -0.08 20.22 4.48
CA LYS A 39 0.36 20.76 5.76
C LYS A 39 -0.67 20.35 6.81
N VAL A 40 -0.26 19.52 7.76
CA VAL A 40 -1.14 18.93 8.76
C VAL A 40 -0.77 19.38 10.16
N THR A 41 -1.73 19.30 11.08
CA THR A 41 -1.57 19.62 12.51
C THR A 41 -1.70 18.38 13.38
N GLU A 42 -2.43 17.38 12.90
CA GLU A 42 -2.65 16.12 13.60
C GLU A 42 -2.98 15.00 12.61
N VAL A 43 -2.51 13.79 12.91
CA VAL A 43 -2.87 12.54 12.24
C VAL A 43 -3.14 11.46 13.29
N VAL A 44 -4.27 10.78 13.18
CA VAL A 44 -4.68 9.71 14.10
C VAL A 44 -5.06 8.46 13.30
N PHE A 45 -4.59 7.30 13.73
CA PHE A 45 -4.97 6.00 13.19
C PHE A 45 -5.76 5.21 14.24
N PHE A 46 -7.01 4.89 13.94
CA PHE A 46 -7.89 4.16 14.85
C PHE A 46 -7.65 2.65 14.68
N MET A 47 -7.07 2.03 15.70
CA MET A 47 -6.80 0.58 15.73
C MET A 47 -7.86 -0.15 16.54
N PRO A 48 -8.26 -1.36 16.16
CA PRO A 48 -9.08 -2.20 17.02
C PRO A 48 -8.33 -2.51 18.32
N LYS A 49 -9.04 -2.48 19.46
CA LYS A 49 -8.49 -2.68 20.82
C LYS A 49 -7.70 -3.99 21.03
N LEU A 50 -7.77 -4.94 20.10
CA LEU A 50 -7.26 -6.31 20.25
C LEU A 50 -5.84 -6.52 19.67
N GLU A 51 -5.28 -5.57 18.92
CA GLU A 51 -3.99 -5.77 18.24
C GLU A 51 -2.98 -4.65 18.54
N THR A 52 -2.63 -4.42 19.80
CA THR A 52 -1.38 -3.73 20.15
C THR A 52 -0.19 -4.68 20.08
N SER A 53 -0.07 -5.46 18.99
CA SER A 53 1.03 -6.42 18.79
C SER A 53 2.31 -5.79 18.22
N TYR A 54 2.31 -4.48 17.96
CA TYR A 54 3.49 -3.74 17.50
C TYR A 54 4.06 -2.84 18.62
N PRO A 55 4.94 -3.37 19.49
CA PRO A 55 5.63 -2.54 20.48
C PRO A 55 6.40 -1.41 19.76
N GLY A 56 6.03 -0.16 20.06
CA GLY A 56 6.67 1.04 19.50
C GLY A 56 6.01 1.66 18.28
N LEU A 57 4.82 1.18 17.85
CA LEU A 57 4.02 1.89 16.84
C LEU A 57 3.46 3.19 17.40
N ILE A 58 3.77 4.31 16.73
CA ILE A 58 3.10 5.59 16.96
C ILE A 58 1.79 5.61 16.16
N SER A 59 0.65 5.50 16.85
CA SER A 59 -0.69 5.56 16.23
C SER A 59 -1.28 6.97 16.19
N GLN A 60 -0.70 7.92 16.93
CA GLN A 60 -1.14 9.31 16.98
C GLN A 60 0.04 10.27 16.81
N PHE A 61 -0.06 11.16 15.82
CA PHE A 61 0.89 12.20 15.51
C PHE A 61 0.23 13.57 15.75
N GLY A 62 0.54 14.20 16.88
CA GLY A 62 0.11 15.55 17.22
C GLY A 62 1.26 16.55 17.16
N PRO A 63 1.08 17.79 17.63
CA PRO A 63 2.06 18.87 17.49
C PRO A 63 3.48 18.52 17.98
N ALA A 64 3.62 17.67 18.99
CA ALA A 64 4.90 17.30 19.58
C ALA A 64 5.75 16.35 18.72
N ASN A 65 5.11 15.46 17.96
CA ASN A 65 5.76 14.35 17.24
C ASN A 65 5.43 14.30 15.74
N LEU A 66 4.53 15.16 15.25
CA LEU A 66 4.12 15.20 13.84
C LEU A 66 5.30 15.46 12.88
N ARG A 67 6.34 16.17 13.34
CA ARG A 67 7.58 16.38 12.59
C ARG A 67 8.29 15.07 12.18
N PHE A 68 7.99 13.97 12.88
CA PHE A 68 8.55 12.66 12.58
C PHE A 68 7.78 11.95 11.48
N LEU A 69 6.53 12.35 11.20
CA LEU A 69 5.69 11.74 10.17
C LEU A 69 6.13 12.26 8.80
N GLU A 70 6.57 11.35 7.94
CA GLU A 70 7.00 11.71 6.59
C GLU A 70 5.88 11.48 5.57
N ARG A 71 5.18 10.35 5.73
CA ARG A 71 4.29 9.85 4.69
C ARG A 71 3.22 8.91 5.22
N VAL A 72 2.03 9.02 4.64
CA VAL A 72 0.93 8.07 4.80
C VAL A 72 0.49 7.65 3.40
N ASP A 73 0.59 6.36 3.11
CA ASP A 73 0.05 5.80 1.87
C ASP A 73 -1.24 5.04 2.19
N ILE A 74 -2.35 5.45 1.58
CA ILE A 74 -3.62 4.73 1.57
C ILE A 74 -3.49 3.62 0.55
N VAL A 75 -3.57 2.38 1.02
CA VAL A 75 -3.31 1.20 0.20
C VAL A 75 -4.62 0.63 -0.25
N VAL A 76 -4.79 0.55 -1.57
CA VAL A 76 -6.01 0.03 -2.19
C VAL A 76 -5.73 -1.23 -2.99
N ASP A 77 -6.70 -2.15 -2.99
CA ASP A 77 -6.69 -3.31 -3.87
C ASP A 77 -7.05 -2.92 -5.32
N LYS A 78 -7.24 -3.93 -6.17
CA LYS A 78 -7.52 -3.75 -7.60
C LYS A 78 -8.93 -3.23 -7.84
N GLU A 79 -9.82 -3.49 -6.90
CA GLU A 79 -11.20 -3.06 -6.87
C GLU A 79 -11.36 -1.64 -6.27
N GLY A 80 -10.26 -1.07 -5.76
CA GLY A 80 -10.22 0.25 -5.12
C GLY A 80 -10.65 0.25 -3.66
N ALA A 81 -10.85 -0.91 -3.04
CA ALA A 81 -11.13 -1.02 -1.63
C ALA A 81 -9.86 -0.83 -0.81
N VAL A 82 -9.97 -0.19 0.35
CA VAL A 82 -8.83 0.11 1.22
C VAL A 82 -8.44 -1.14 1.98
N GLU A 83 -7.23 -1.65 1.74
CA GLU A 83 -6.68 -2.79 2.49
C GLU A 83 -6.00 -2.37 3.80
N GLY A 84 -5.46 -1.15 3.85
CA GLY A 84 -4.75 -0.64 5.01
C GLY A 84 -4.02 0.67 4.74
N LEU A 85 -3.19 1.07 5.70
CA LEU A 85 -2.34 2.25 5.59
C LEU A 85 -0.87 1.88 5.76
N MET A 86 -0.02 2.37 4.87
CA MET A 86 1.42 2.35 5.08
C MET A 86 1.88 3.67 5.68
N VAL A 87 2.38 3.63 6.91
CA VAL A 87 2.84 4.81 7.64
C VAL A 87 4.36 4.80 7.69
N VAL A 88 4.96 5.92 7.27
CA VAL A 88 6.42 6.09 7.26
C VAL A 88 6.80 7.28 8.12
N TYR A 89 7.67 7.03 9.09
CA TYR A 89 8.07 8.04 10.05
C TYR A 89 9.48 7.77 10.59
N THR A 90 10.17 8.84 10.99
CA THR A 90 11.52 8.77 11.58
C THR A 90 11.50 9.46 12.94
N PRO A 91 11.37 8.69 14.04
CA PRO A 91 11.45 9.20 15.42
C PRO A 91 12.81 9.82 15.77
N SER A 92 12.92 10.27 17.01
CA SER A 92 14.13 10.91 17.54
C SER A 92 15.38 10.04 17.56
N ASP A 93 15.25 8.73 17.40
CA ASP A 93 16.37 7.80 17.28
C ASP A 93 16.99 7.78 15.87
N GLY A 94 16.40 8.49 14.91
CA GLY A 94 16.89 8.59 13.53
C GLY A 94 16.61 7.35 12.67
N PHE A 95 16.00 6.30 13.23
CA PHE A 95 15.67 5.10 12.47
C PHE A 95 14.32 5.24 11.80
N ARG A 96 14.36 5.30 10.47
CA ARG A 96 13.16 5.33 9.63
C ARG A 96 12.37 4.04 9.75
N ARG A 97 11.13 4.16 10.21
CA ARG A 97 10.16 3.08 10.35
C ARG A 97 9.16 3.14 9.21
N ARG A 98 8.81 1.96 8.70
CA ARG A 98 7.75 1.75 7.72
C ARG A 98 6.83 0.69 8.32
N VAL A 99 5.58 1.05 8.57
CA VAL A 99 4.62 0.15 9.23
C VAL A 99 3.35 0.07 8.40
N PHE A 100 2.97 -1.15 8.03
CA PHE A 100 1.69 -1.42 7.40
C PHE A 100 0.64 -1.70 8.47
N LEU A 101 -0.42 -0.92 8.45
CA LEU A 101 -1.53 -0.97 9.37
C LEU A 101 -2.72 -1.60 8.66
N LYS A 102 -2.94 -2.88 8.92
CA LYS A 102 -4.08 -3.65 8.42
C LYS A 102 -5.22 -3.62 9.43
N GLY A 103 -6.46 -3.68 8.96
CA GLY A 103 -7.62 -3.81 9.85
C GLY A 103 -7.90 -2.59 10.73
N ILE A 104 -7.48 -1.40 10.29
CA ILE A 104 -7.77 -0.15 10.98
C ILE A 104 -9.27 0.17 10.91
N GLU A 105 -9.82 0.74 11.97
CA GLU A 105 -11.21 1.20 12.01
C GLU A 105 -11.39 2.52 11.24
N GLY A 106 -10.30 3.27 11.08
CA GLY A 106 -10.27 4.49 10.29
C GLY A 106 -9.03 5.33 10.53
N TRP A 107 -9.01 6.52 9.94
CA TRP A 107 -7.97 7.52 10.15
C TRP A 107 -8.55 8.92 10.15
N MET A 108 -7.82 9.84 10.75
CA MET A 108 -8.11 11.27 10.72
C MET A 108 -6.84 12.01 10.34
N ILE A 109 -6.96 12.94 9.38
CA ILE A 109 -5.90 13.87 9.02
C ILE A 109 -6.47 15.28 9.17
N LYS A 110 -5.89 16.07 10.08
CA LYS A 110 -6.30 17.44 10.32
C LYS A 110 -5.36 18.40 9.61
N GLU A 111 -5.83 18.94 8.50
CA GLU A 111 -5.11 19.97 7.74
C GLU A 111 -4.96 21.27 8.54
N ALA A 112 -3.82 21.94 8.40
CA ALA A 112 -3.59 23.26 8.96
C ALA A 112 -4.42 24.30 8.21
N ARG A 113 -5.18 25.12 8.93
CA ARG A 113 -5.97 26.23 8.34
C ARG A 113 -5.48 27.57 8.86
N GLY A 114 -5.49 28.59 8.00
CA GLY A 114 -5.33 30.00 8.39
C GLY A 114 -4.13 30.29 9.29
N GLY A 115 -2.91 30.22 8.76
CA GLY A 115 -1.69 30.59 9.50
C GLY A 115 -1.28 29.63 10.63
N GLN A 116 -2.04 28.57 10.87
CA GLN A 116 -1.65 27.53 11.83
C GLN A 116 -0.32 26.89 11.44
N PHE A 117 0.54 26.70 12.44
CA PHE A 117 1.76 25.92 12.27
C PHE A 117 1.40 24.45 12.05
N GLY A 118 1.99 23.86 11.02
CA GLY A 118 1.80 22.46 10.66
C GLY A 118 3.02 21.93 9.92
N TRP A 119 3.09 20.60 9.82
CA TRP A 119 4.18 19.90 9.12
C TRP A 119 3.69 19.36 7.79
N ASP A 120 4.55 19.42 6.78
CA ASP A 120 4.26 18.87 5.46
C ASP A 120 4.37 17.36 5.49
N VAL A 121 3.24 16.68 5.29
CA VAL A 121 3.16 15.21 5.22
C VAL A 121 2.75 14.81 3.82
N LEU A 122 3.45 13.83 3.25
CA LEU A 122 3.09 13.26 1.96
C LEU A 122 1.96 12.25 2.13
N ILE A 123 0.81 12.52 1.52
CA ILE A 123 -0.34 11.61 1.48
C ILE A 123 -0.43 11.04 0.07
N ARG A 124 -0.44 9.71 -0.04
CA ARG A 124 -0.58 9.03 -1.33
C ARG A 124 -1.73 8.02 -1.29
N VAL A 125 -2.29 7.73 -2.45
CA VAL A 125 -3.12 6.55 -2.69
C VAL A 125 -2.31 5.64 -3.60
N VAL A 126 -2.05 4.42 -3.16
CA VAL A 126 -1.17 3.46 -3.84
C VAL A 126 -1.86 2.11 -3.94
N THR A 127 -1.54 1.37 -4.99
CA THR A 127 -1.95 -0.03 -5.14
C THR A 127 -1.12 -0.94 -4.24
N THR A 128 -1.66 -2.11 -3.88
CA THR A 128 -0.94 -3.14 -3.10
C THR A 128 0.37 -3.57 -3.75
N ASP A 129 0.40 -3.66 -5.08
CA ASP A 129 1.58 -4.05 -5.87
C ASP A 129 2.73 -3.03 -5.76
N GLU A 130 2.43 -1.75 -5.53
CA GLU A 130 3.44 -0.70 -5.28
C GLU A 130 4.13 -0.88 -3.92
N ILE A 131 3.47 -1.52 -2.96
CA ILE A 131 4.08 -1.80 -1.66
C ILE A 131 5.00 -3.01 -1.74
N GLY A 132 4.57 -4.08 -2.43
CA GLY A 132 5.38 -5.27 -2.65
C GLY A 132 6.69 -4.97 -3.38
N SER A 133 6.64 -4.11 -4.42
CA SER A 133 7.83 -3.70 -5.18
C SER A 133 8.85 -2.92 -4.32
N LEU A 134 8.39 -2.17 -3.32
CA LEU A 134 9.24 -1.41 -2.41
C LEU A 134 9.87 -2.26 -1.29
N GLU A 135 9.42 -3.49 -1.09
CA GLU A 135 10.03 -4.45 -0.14
C GLU A 135 11.10 -5.33 -0.81
N GLU A 136 10.97 -5.63 -2.10
CA GLU A 136 11.92 -6.47 -2.85
C GLU A 136 13.26 -5.77 -3.16
N GLY A 137 13.30 -4.44 -3.21
CA GLY A 137 14.54 -3.66 -3.41
C GLY A 137 15.51 -3.63 -2.21
N ARG A 138 15.33 -4.51 -1.21
CA ARG A 138 16.09 -4.51 0.05
C ARG A 138 16.61 -5.88 0.48
N ARG A 139 16.85 -6.78 -0.48
CA ARG A 139 17.65 -8.00 -0.29
C ARG A 139 18.99 -7.89 -0.99
#